data_AF-A0A7I4YQV4-F1
#
_entry.id   AF-A0A7I4YQV4-F1
#
_cell.length_a   1.000
_cell.length_b   1.000
_cell.length_c   1.000
_cell.angle_alpha   90.00
_cell.angle_beta   90.00
_cell.angle_gamma   90.00
#
_symmetry.space_group_name_H-M   'P 1'
#
loop_
_entity.id
_entity.type
_entity.pdbx_description
1 polymer ?
#
loop_
_entity_poly.entity_id
_entity_poly.type
_entity_poly.pdbx_seq_one_letter_code
_entity_poly.pdbx_strand_id
1 'polypeptide(L)' 'MGTQLAVLECFRGIMSFHMLYFLLLLTIISTQSVMAKECADRAEEAVCAAHEDNGDCRRPEIELQMKLLCKKTCQLCA' A
#
# COMPACT_ATOMS: atom_id res chain seq x y z
N MET A 1 -3.42 51.00 16.80
CA MET A 1 -2.58 50.01 16.07
C MET A 1 -2.47 48.67 16.81
N GLY A 2 -3.53 48.18 17.49
CA GLY A 2 -3.49 46.92 18.25
C GLY A 2 -4.35 45.78 17.67
N THR A 3 -5.35 46.11 16.86
CA THR A 3 -6.35 45.15 16.37
C THR A 3 -5.89 44.34 15.16
N GLN A 4 -4.99 44.86 14.33
CA GLN A 4 -4.46 44.13 13.15
C GLN A 4 -3.47 43.02 13.53
N LEU A 5 -2.70 43.18 14.61
CA LEU A 5 -1.72 42.20 15.06
C LEU A 5 -2.40 40.94 15.63
N ALA A 6 -3.49 41.12 16.39
CA ALA A 6 -4.29 40.02 16.93
C ALA A 6 -5.00 39.19 15.85
N VAL A 7 -5.48 39.85 14.79
CA VAL A 7 -6.11 39.16 13.65
C VAL A 7 -5.09 38.31 12.89
N LEU A 8 -3.86 38.82 12.68
CA LEU A 8 -2.80 38.08 12.00
C LEU A 8 -2.34 36.84 12.80
N GLU A 9 -2.30 36.93 14.14
CA GLU A 9 -1.98 35.80 15.02
C GLU A 9 -3.10 34.74 15.05
N CYS A 10 -4.38 35.16 15.05
CA CYS A 10 -5.51 34.25 14.88
C CYS A 10 -5.48 33.56 13.53
N PHE A 11 -5.24 34.29 12.43
CA PHE A 11 -5.11 33.71 11.10
C PHE A 11 -3.95 32.71 11.03
N ARG A 12 -2.80 33.03 11.65
CA ARG A 12 -1.64 32.13 11.72
C ARG A 12 -1.96 30.84 12.49
N GLY A 13 -2.71 30.94 13.59
CA GLY A 13 -3.22 29.77 14.33
C GLY A 13 -4.20 28.94 13.50
N ILE A 14 -5.22 29.57 12.91
CA ILE A 14 -6.28 28.92 12.13
C ILE A 14 -5.71 28.22 10.89
N MET A 15 -4.82 28.88 10.14
CA MET A 15 -4.10 28.26 9.02
C MET A 15 -3.28 27.06 9.48
N SER A 16 -2.64 27.13 10.64
CA SER A 16 -1.86 26.02 11.19
C SER A 16 -2.74 24.82 11.54
N PHE A 17 -3.92 25.04 12.12
CA PHE A 17 -4.88 23.98 12.41
C PHE A 17 -5.42 23.33 11.14
N HIS A 18 -5.77 24.11 10.11
CA HIS A 18 -6.23 23.56 8.84
C HIS A 18 -5.13 22.79 8.12
N MET A 19 -3.88 23.29 8.12
CA MET A 19 -2.74 22.59 7.53
C MET A 19 -2.44 21.28 8.25
N LEU A 20 -2.46 21.26 9.59
CA LEU A 20 -2.30 20.04 10.38
C LEU A 20 -3.44 19.05 10.13
N TYR A 21 -4.68 19.53 10.04
CA TYR A 21 -5.84 18.70 9.72
C TYR A 21 -5.74 18.07 8.32
N PHE A 22 -5.33 18.84 7.31
CA PHE A 22 -5.08 18.33 5.96
C PHE A 22 -3.94 17.30 5.93
N LEU A 23 -2.83 17.54 6.64
CA LEU A 23 -1.73 16.58 6.74
C LEU A 23 -2.20 15.27 7.40
N LEU A 24 -3.00 15.35 8.46
CA LEU A 24 -3.60 14.17 9.11
C LEU A 24 -4.51 13.41 8.14
N LEU A 25 -5.38 14.09 7.39
CA LEU A 25 -6.21 13.45 6.37
C LEU A 25 -5.38 12.74 5.29
N LEU A 26 -4.31 13.37 4.80
CA LEU A 26 -3.42 12.76 3.81
C LEU A 26 -2.72 11.52 4.35
N THR A 27 -2.31 11.50 5.62
CA THR A 27 -1.73 10.30 6.25
C THR A 27 -2.72 9.14 6.39
N ILE A 28 -3.99 9.43 6.70
CA ILE A 28 -5.04 8.41 6.81
C ILE A 28 -5.36 7.81 5.43
N ILE A 29 -5.40 8.62 4.38
CA ILE A 29 -5.69 8.15 3.02
C ILE A 29 -4.52 7.31 2.47
N SER A 30 -3.29 7.79 2.64
CA SER A 30 -2.09 7.09 2.16
C SER A 30 -1.86 5.75 2.88
N THR A 31 -2.13 5.68 4.18
CA THR A 31 -2.03 4.41 4.94
C THR A 31 -3.00 3.34 4.43
N GLN A 32 -4.19 3.70 3.93
CA GLN A 32 -5.11 2.71 3.36
C GLN A 32 -4.64 2.17 2.01
N SER A 33 -4.02 3.00 1.17
CA SER A 33 -3.51 2.56 -0.15
C SER A 33 -2.30 1.63 -0.08
N VAL A 34 -1.52 1.67 1.00
CA VAL A 34 -0.30 0.83 1.16
C VAL A 34 -0.63 -0.55 1.74
N MET A 35 -1.81 -0.73 2.32
CA MET A 35 -2.23 -1.98 2.97
C MET A 35 -2.91 -2.98 2.02
N ALA A 36 -3.27 -2.55 0.81
CA ALA A 36 -3.70 -3.46 -0.25
C ALA A 36 -2.47 -3.97 -1.01
N LYS A 37 -1.80 -4.98 -0.45
CA LYS A 37 -0.77 -5.72 -1.18
C LYS A 37 -1.51 -6.53 -2.25
N GLU A 38 -1.71 -5.94 -3.42
CA GLU A 38 -2.37 -6.60 -4.57
C GLU A 38 -1.71 -7.96 -4.75
N CYS A 39 -2.49 -9.03 -4.57
CA CYS A 39 -1.96 -10.35 -4.77
C CYS A 39 -1.91 -10.63 -6.27
N ALA A 40 -0.73 -10.45 -6.84
CA ALA A 40 -0.44 -10.68 -8.24
C ALA A 40 0.76 -11.61 -8.37
N ASP A 41 0.78 -12.33 -9.49
CA ASP A 41 1.99 -13.02 -9.93
C ASP A 41 3.02 -11.98 -10.38
N ARG A 42 4.27 -12.18 -9.98
CA ARG A 42 5.42 -11.37 -10.42
C ARG A 42 6.10 -11.92 -11.65
N ALA A 43 5.98 -13.22 -11.89
CA ALA A 43 6.49 -13.84 -13.11
C ALA A 43 5.46 -13.71 -14.25
N GLU A 44 5.91 -13.96 -15.48
CA GLU A 44 5.01 -14.05 -16.63
C GLU A 44 3.99 -15.17 -16.43
N GLU A 45 2.77 -14.95 -16.95
CA GLU A 45 1.65 -15.89 -16.86
C GLU A 45 2.02 -17.29 -17.39
N ALA A 46 2.77 -17.37 -18.49
CA ALA A 46 3.23 -18.63 -19.06
C ALA A 46 4.15 -19.42 -18.12
N VAL A 47 4.98 -18.73 -17.33
CA VAL A 47 5.91 -19.36 -16.38
C VAL A 47 5.12 -19.92 -15.19
N CYS A 48 4.19 -19.15 -14.66
CA CYS A 48 3.35 -19.61 -13.55
C CYS A 48 2.40 -20.73 -13.95
N ALA A 49 1.81 -20.66 -15.14
CA ALA A 49 0.99 -21.74 -15.70
C ALA A 49 1.80 -23.05 -15.85
N ALA A 50 3.03 -22.96 -16.36
CA ALA A 50 3.91 -24.13 -16.47
C ALA A 50 4.23 -24.75 -15.10
N HIS A 51 4.44 -23.93 -14.06
CA HIS A 51 4.64 -24.42 -12.70
C HIS A 51 3.36 -25.03 -12.10
N GLU A 52 2.19 -24.45 -12.35
CA GLU A 52 0.91 -25.02 -11.93
C GLU A 52 0.67 -26.40 -12.56
N ASP A 53 0.86 -26.51 -13.87
CA ASP A 53 0.70 -27.75 -14.64
C ASP A 53 1.71 -28.83 -14.20
N ASN A 54 2.95 -28.44 -13.86
CA ASN A 54 3.98 -29.35 -13.35
C ASN A 54 3.76 -29.78 -11.89
N GLY A 55 2.75 -29.22 -11.21
CA GLY A 55 2.44 -29.49 -9.81
C GLY A 55 3.43 -28.85 -8.83
N ASP A 56 4.20 -27.85 -9.27
CA ASP A 56 5.25 -27.19 -8.51
C ASP A 56 4.72 -26.36 -7.34
N CYS A 57 3.46 -25.90 -7.43
CA CYS A 57 2.79 -25.16 -6.34
C CYS A 57 2.69 -25.96 -5.02
N ARG A 58 2.79 -27.30 -5.07
CA ARG A 58 2.70 -28.19 -3.90
C ARG A 58 4.05 -28.76 -3.45
N ARG A 59 5.14 -28.39 -4.13
CA ARG A 59 6.48 -28.90 -3.85
C ARG A 59 7.15 -28.06 -2.76
N PRO A 60 7.55 -28.67 -1.64
CA PRO A 60 8.14 -27.93 -0.51
C PRO A 60 9.50 -27.33 -0.88
N GLU A 61 10.22 -27.88 -1.86
CA GLU A 61 11.55 -27.39 -2.25
C GLU A 61 11.49 -25.99 -2.91
N ILE A 62 10.35 -25.65 -3.52
CA ILE A 62 10.15 -24.43 -4.31
C ILE A 62 8.96 -23.61 -3.84
N GLU A 63 8.35 -23.97 -2.72
CA GLU A 63 7.22 -23.25 -2.09
C GLU A 63 7.55 -21.76 -1.90
N LEU A 64 8.78 -21.45 -1.48
CA LEU A 64 9.23 -20.09 -1.22
C LEU A 64 9.35 -19.27 -2.52
N GLN A 65 9.78 -19.90 -3.62
CA GLN A 65 9.76 -19.30 -4.95
C GLN A 65 8.34 -19.06 -5.44
N MET A 66 7.44 -20.05 -5.27
CA MET A 66 6.04 -19.91 -5.69
C MET A 66 5.31 -18.82 -4.91
N LYS A 67 5.59 -18.66 -3.61
CA LYS A 67 5.07 -17.54 -2.79
C LYS A 67 5.53 -16.15 -3.25
N LEU A 68 6.68 -16.07 -3.92
CA LEU A 68 7.26 -14.80 -4.40
C LEU A 68 6.90 -14.49 -5.85
N LEU A 69 6.84 -15.52 -6.70
CA LEU A 69 6.72 -15.38 -8.15
C LEU A 69 5.31 -15.64 -8.66
N CYS A 70 4.68 -16.71 -8.18
CA CYS A 70 3.41 -17.23 -8.68
C CYS A 70 2.36 -17.31 -7.57
N LYS A 71 2.31 -16.26 -6.74
CA LYS A 71 1.50 -16.25 -5.51
C LYS A 71 0.00 -16.32 -5.80
N LYS A 72 -0.46 -15.72 -6.91
CA LYS A 72 -1.86 -15.75 -7.33
C LYS A 72 -2.17 -17.07 -8.04
N THR A 73 -1.35 -17.48 -9.00
CA THR A 73 -1.53 -18.74 -9.72
C THR A 73 -1.54 -19.95 -8.77
N CYS A 74 -0.59 -20.03 -7.84
CA CYS A 74 -0.54 -21.10 -6.83
C CYS A 74 -1.50 -20.90 -5.64
N GLN A 75 -2.39 -19.90 -5.68
CA GLN A 75 -3.36 -19.59 -4.61
C GLN A 75 -2.74 -19.37 -3.21
N LEU A 76 -1.54 -18.78 -3.17
CA LEU A 76 -0.77 -18.49 -1.95
C LEU A 76 -1.03 -17.08 -1.41
N CYS A 77 -2.07 -16.41 -1.91
CA CYS A 77 -2.55 -15.11 -1.47
C CYS A 77 -3.19 -15.19 -0.08
N ALA A 78 -2.36 -15.26 0.97
CA ALA A 78 -2.75 -14.96 2.35
C ALA A 78 -2.64 -13.46 2.63
#